data_AF-A0A8T4XC28-F1
#
_entry.id   AF-A0A8T4XC28-F1
#
_cell.length_a   1.000
_cell.length_b   1.000
_cell.length_c   1.000
_cell.angle_alpha   90.00
_cell.angle_beta   90.00
_cell.angle_gamma   90.00
#
_symmetry.space_group_name_H-M   'P 1'
#
loop_
_entity.id
_entity.type
_entity.pdbx_description
1 polymer ?
#
loop_
_entity_poly.entity_id
_entity_poly.type
_entity_poly.pdbx_seq_one_letter_code
_entity_poly.pdbx_strand_id
1 'polypeptide(L)'
;MEYGLWTLKVSTPFNTTIILSNATIIYINMAPEKIRSTDGGIELNLYPGEWEISYSYEAPAKPPAPHKPSDQLLYYAIVGACIICVSILAVLYIIRRRKTLKEFSGEEAEILKYIRERGGRVLEAELRERFPHIPRTSMWRLIRRLEKRGVVQVRKVGLQNVVELK
;
A
#
# COMPACT_ATOMS: atom_id res chain seq x y z
N MET A 1 17.24 28.18 9.29
CA MET A 1 16.45 29.15 10.09
C MET A 1 17.09 30.49 9.82
N GLU A 2 16.42 31.36 9.09
CA GLU A 2 16.90 32.71 8.84
C GLU A 2 16.63 33.52 10.11
N TYR A 3 17.69 33.87 10.85
CA TYR A 3 17.58 34.82 11.95
C TYR A 3 17.40 36.20 11.33
N GLY A 4 16.24 36.82 11.52
CA GLY A 4 16.03 38.19 11.08
C GLY A 4 16.93 39.12 11.90
N LEU A 5 17.97 39.66 11.27
CA LEU A 5 18.80 40.71 11.84
C LEU A 5 18.04 42.03 11.71
N TRP A 6 17.76 42.67 12.85
CA TRP A 6 17.10 43.98 12.90
C TRP A 6 18.11 45.04 13.31
N THR A 7 18.05 46.22 12.69
CA THR A 7 18.91 47.36 13.02
C THR A 7 18.05 48.55 13.42
N LEU A 8 18.22 49.02 14.66
CA LEU A 8 17.60 50.22 15.19
C LEU A 8 18.56 51.40 15.02
N LYS A 9 18.14 52.43 14.30
CA LYS A 9 18.84 53.71 14.16
C LYS A 9 18.04 54.81 14.87
N VAL A 10 18.62 55.42 15.89
CA VAL A 10 17.93 56.43 16.71
C VAL A 10 18.87 57.56 17.13
N SER A 11 18.45 58.79 16.89
CA SER A 11 19.09 60.00 17.42
C SER A 11 18.46 60.34 18.77
N THR A 12 19.22 60.23 19.85
CA THR A 12 18.76 60.55 21.21
C THR A 12 19.28 61.95 21.61
N PRO A 13 18.41 62.95 21.89
CA PRO A 13 18.86 64.27 22.35
C PRO A 13 19.10 64.36 23.87
N PHE A 14 18.66 63.34 24.63
CA PHE A 14 18.82 63.21 26.09
C PHE A 14 19.06 61.73 26.45
N ASN A 15 19.43 61.46 27.71
CA ASN A 15 19.63 60.09 28.19
C ASN A 15 18.37 59.24 27.98
N THR A 16 18.48 58.17 27.20
CA THR A 16 17.36 57.35 26.76
C THR A 16 17.58 55.90 27.14
N THR A 17 16.55 55.27 27.72
CA THR A 17 16.59 53.85 28.05
C THR A 17 15.91 53.04 26.95
N ILE A 18 16.61 52.07 26.38
CA ILE A 18 16.08 51.11 25.41
C ILE A 18 15.92 49.75 26.08
N ILE A 19 14.76 49.13 25.90
CA ILE A 19 14.45 47.81 26.44
C ILE A 19 14.18 46.86 25.28
N LEU A 20 14.94 45.78 25.18
CA LEU A 20 14.83 44.75 24.14
C LEU A 20 14.43 43.41 24.77
N SER A 21 13.20 42.94 24.56
CA SER A 21 12.70 41.68 25.12
C SER A 21 13.06 40.48 24.23
N ASN A 22 13.57 39.38 24.81
CA ASN A 22 13.97 38.16 24.08
C ASN A 22 14.87 38.41 22.86
N ALA A 23 15.77 39.39 22.97
CA ALA A 23 16.68 39.77 21.90
C ALA A 23 18.14 39.65 22.34
N THR A 24 18.99 39.26 21.39
CA THR A 24 20.44 39.23 21.56
C THR A 24 21.05 40.37 20.76
N ILE A 25 21.91 41.18 21.40
CA ILE A 25 22.62 42.27 20.72
C ILE A 25 23.76 41.66 19.91
N ILE A 26 23.79 41.97 18.62
CA ILE A 26 24.82 41.53 17.66
C ILE A 26 25.84 42.65 17.42
N TYR A 27 25.37 43.91 17.36
CA TYR A 27 26.23 45.06 17.14
C TYR A 27 25.67 46.30 17.85
N ILE A 28 26.58 47.13 18.38
CA ILE A 28 26.27 48.48 18.83
C ILE A 28 27.41 49.40 18.42
N ASN A 29 27.08 50.55 17.85
CA ASN A 29 28.09 51.49 17.34
C ASN A 29 28.87 52.21 18.45
N MET A 30 28.28 52.38 19.63
CA MET A 30 28.89 53.07 20.78
C MET A 30 28.67 52.29 22.09
N ALA A 31 29.53 52.50 23.08
CA ALA A 31 29.36 51.87 24.39
C ALA A 31 28.26 52.60 25.20
N PRO A 32 27.21 51.93 25.68
CA PRO A 32 26.17 52.54 26.50
C PRO A 32 26.67 52.87 27.92
N GLU A 33 25.96 53.73 28.64
CA GLU A 33 26.31 54.13 30.00
C GLU A 33 26.18 52.96 30.97
N LYS A 34 25.10 52.18 30.83
CA LYS A 34 24.85 50.97 31.62
C LYS A 34 24.13 49.92 30.76
N ILE A 35 24.51 48.66 30.98
CA ILE A 35 23.85 47.48 30.41
C ILE A 35 23.33 46.66 31.58
N ARG A 36 22.05 46.32 31.57
CA ARG A 36 21.46 45.37 32.52
C ARG A 36 20.75 44.26 31.74
N SER A 37 21.05 43.02 32.09
CA SER A 37 20.31 41.85 31.59
C SER A 37 19.29 41.47 32.66
N THR A 38 18.01 41.71 32.38
CA THR A 38 16.89 41.27 33.23
C THR A 38 16.33 39.96 32.68
N ASP A 39 15.58 39.18 33.47
CA ASP A 39 15.08 37.81 33.22
C ASP A 39 14.08 37.65 32.03
N GLY A 40 14.27 38.43 30.97
CA GLY A 40 13.44 38.47 29.77
C GLY A 40 13.82 39.55 28.76
N GLY A 41 14.90 40.31 28.99
CA GLY A 41 15.34 41.35 28.05
C GLY A 41 16.59 42.12 28.49
N ILE A 42 17.16 42.85 27.55
CA ILE A 42 18.34 43.70 27.75
C ILE A 42 17.89 45.16 27.85
N GLU A 43 18.30 45.81 28.93
CA GLU A 43 18.09 47.24 29.17
C GLU A 43 19.39 48.01 28.93
N LEU A 44 19.33 49.00 28.04
CA LEU A 44 20.44 49.83 27.61
C LEU A 44 20.17 51.29 27.96
N ASN A 45 21.03 51.89 28.78
CA ASN A 45 21.00 53.32 29.02
C ASN A 45 21.94 54.03 28.06
N LEU A 46 21.35 54.80 27.15
CA LEU A 46 22.04 55.54 26.11
C LEU A 46 22.18 57.00 26.53
N TYR A 47 23.32 57.60 26.24
CA TYR A 47 23.53 59.05 26.33
C TYR A 47 23.14 59.73 25.00
N PRO A 48 23.12 61.08 24.94
CA PRO A 48 22.71 61.79 23.72
C PRO A 48 23.66 61.51 22.56
N GLY A 49 23.14 61.09 21.42
CA GLY A 49 23.94 60.80 20.23
C GLY A 49 23.18 60.01 19.16
N GLU A 50 23.90 59.64 18.10
CA GLU A 50 23.39 58.82 17.00
C GLU A 50 23.68 57.34 17.27
N TRP A 51 22.66 56.57 17.59
CA TRP A 51 22.80 55.15 17.95
C TRP A 51 22.40 54.24 16.81
N GLU A 52 23.22 53.21 16.59
CA GLU A 52 22.93 52.10 15.68
C GLU A 52 23.13 50.79 16.44
N ILE A 53 22.03 50.08 16.68
CA ILE A 53 21.98 48.83 17.45
C ILE A 53 21.41 47.75 16.55
N SER A 54 22.20 46.71 16.25
CA SER A 54 21.70 45.52 15.56
C SER A 54 21.48 44.37 16.53
N TYR A 55 20.32 43.73 16.45
CA TYR A 55 19.88 42.68 17.36
C TYR A 55 19.09 41.59 16.63
N SER A 56 19.04 40.39 17.21
CA SER A 56 18.23 39.27 16.72
C SER A 56 17.22 38.83 17.77
N TYR A 57 15.99 38.54 17.35
CA TYR A 57 15.00 37.88 18.21
C TYR A 57 15.16 36.38 18.15
N GLU A 58 15.18 35.73 19.31
CA GLU A 58 15.00 34.28 19.37
C GLU A 58 13.51 33.97 19.21
N ALA A 59 13.13 33.37 18.08
CA ALA A 59 11.79 32.83 17.94
C ALA A 59 11.61 31.72 18.99
N PRO A 60 10.46 31.66 19.70
CA PRO A 60 10.20 30.56 20.62
C PRO A 60 10.39 29.26 19.86
N ALA A 61 11.22 28.37 20.42
CA ALA A 61 11.56 27.10 19.80
C ALA A 61 10.27 26.44 19.32
N LYS A 62 10.16 26.23 17.99
CA LYS A 62 8.99 25.57 17.41
C LYS A 62 8.81 24.27 18.21
N PRO A 63 7.64 24.06 18.85
CA PRO A 63 7.43 22.86 19.65
C PRO A 63 7.85 21.65 18.81
N PRO A 64 8.58 20.68 19.39
CA PRO A 64 9.05 19.52 18.66
C PRO A 64 7.86 18.98 17.88
N ALA A 65 8.01 18.91 16.55
CA ALA A 65 6.92 18.53 15.68
C ALA A 65 6.29 17.26 16.26
N PRO A 66 4.95 17.20 16.41
CA PRO A 66 4.32 16.01 16.97
C PRO A 66 4.86 14.80 16.23
N HIS A 67 5.41 13.84 16.98
CA HIS A 67 5.91 12.58 16.43
C HIS A 67 4.72 11.94 15.72
N LYS A 68 4.69 12.03 14.39
CA LYS A 68 3.71 11.31 13.59
C LYS A 68 3.98 9.83 13.84
N PRO A 69 2.98 9.06 14.34
CA PRO A 69 3.16 7.62 14.51
C PRO A 69 3.57 7.02 13.17
N SER A 70 4.58 6.14 13.17
CA SER A 70 5.14 5.62 11.93
C SER A 70 4.09 4.79 11.18
N ASP A 71 3.67 5.26 10.02
CA ASP A 71 2.74 4.58 9.11
C ASP A 71 3.25 3.21 8.62
N GLN A 72 4.52 2.89 8.89
CA GLN A 72 5.17 1.63 8.54
C GLN A 72 4.49 0.42 9.21
N LEU A 73 4.08 0.52 10.47
CA LEU A 73 3.41 -0.59 11.17
C LEU A 73 2.06 -0.94 10.53
N LEU A 74 1.32 0.09 10.12
CA LEU A 74 0.01 -0.07 9.46
C LEU A 74 0.16 -0.68 8.05
N TYR A 75 1.21 -0.26 7.32
CA TYR A 75 1.55 -0.83 6.02
C TYR A 75 1.86 -2.34 6.09
N TYR A 76 2.74 -2.75 7.01
CA TYR A 76 3.08 -4.17 7.17
C TYR A 76 1.88 -5.02 7.61
N ALA A 77 0.99 -4.49 8.45
CA ALA A 77 -0.23 -5.17 8.86
C ALA A 77 -1.18 -5.44 7.67
N ILE A 78 -1.37 -4.45 6.79
CA ILE A 78 -2.22 -4.59 5.60
C ILE A 78 -1.61 -5.59 4.60
N VAL A 79 -0.31 -5.48 4.33
CA VAL A 79 0.39 -6.41 3.42
C VAL A 79 0.33 -7.85 3.93
N GLY A 80 0.56 -8.06 5.23
CA GLY A 80 0.44 -9.37 5.87
C GLY A 80 -0.96 -9.96 5.75
N ALA A 81 -2.00 -9.18 6.02
CA ALA A 81 -3.39 -9.61 5.90
C ALA A 81 -3.76 -10.00 4.45
N CYS A 82 -3.32 -9.22 3.46
CA CYS A 82 -3.54 -9.54 2.04
C CYS A 82 -2.90 -10.87 1.63
N ILE A 83 -1.66 -11.14 2.05
CA ILE A 83 -0.96 -12.40 1.74
C ILE A 83 -1.72 -13.59 2.34
N ILE A 84 -2.19 -13.48 3.58
CA ILE A 84 -2.97 -14.53 4.24
C ILE A 84 -4.31 -14.76 3.51
N CYS A 85 -5.02 -13.70 3.14
CA CYS A 85 -6.27 -13.82 2.37
C CYS A 85 -6.05 -14.50 1.01
N VAL A 86 -5.02 -14.11 0.27
CA VAL A 86 -4.71 -14.70 -1.05
C VAL A 86 -4.33 -16.17 -0.91
N SER A 87 -3.52 -16.52 0.08
CA SER A 87 -3.13 -17.91 0.33
C SER A 87 -4.32 -18.77 0.78
N ILE A 88 -5.22 -18.26 1.62
CA ILE A 88 -6.48 -18.94 1.97
C ILE A 88 -7.35 -19.16 0.73
N LEU A 89 -7.54 -18.15 -0.11
CA LEU A 89 -8.32 -18.27 -1.34
C LEU A 89 -7.71 -19.28 -2.32
N ALA A 90 -6.39 -19.28 -2.47
CA ALA A 90 -5.68 -20.25 -3.31
C ALA A 90 -5.86 -21.69 -2.79
N VAL A 91 -5.74 -21.89 -1.47
CA VAL A 91 -5.97 -23.19 -0.83
C VAL A 91 -7.42 -23.64 -1.01
N LEU A 92 -8.39 -22.76 -0.77
CA LEU A 92 -9.82 -23.05 -0.99
C LEU A 92 -10.12 -23.39 -2.45
N TYR A 93 -9.50 -22.68 -3.40
CA TYR A 93 -9.61 -22.95 -4.82
C TYR A 93 -9.05 -24.34 -5.17
N ILE A 94 -7.86 -24.70 -4.66
CA ILE A 94 -7.24 -26.02 -4.89
C ILE A 94 -8.09 -27.14 -4.26
N ILE A 95 -8.59 -26.96 -3.04
CA ILE A 95 -9.42 -27.96 -2.36
C ILE A 95 -10.74 -28.17 -3.12
N ARG A 96 -11.39 -27.09 -3.57
CA ARG A 96 -12.60 -27.19 -4.40
C ARG A 96 -12.32 -27.96 -5.68
N ARG A 97 -11.24 -27.63 -6.39
CA ARG A 97 -10.85 -28.31 -7.63
C ARG A 97 -10.55 -29.80 -7.42
N ARG A 98 -9.90 -30.17 -6.30
CA ARG A 98 -9.62 -31.57 -5.93
C ARG A 98 -10.89 -32.35 -5.59
N LYS A 99 -11.86 -31.75 -4.90
CA LYS A 99 -13.15 -32.40 -4.60
C LYS A 99 -13.92 -32.74 -5.87
N THR A 100 -13.99 -31.82 -6.83
CA THR A 100 -14.64 -32.08 -8.12
C THR A 100 -14.00 -33.23 -8.87
N LEU A 101 -12.66 -33.35 -8.84
CA LEU A 101 -11.95 -34.46 -9.50
C LEU A 101 -12.14 -35.81 -8.81
N LYS A 102 -12.26 -35.85 -7.48
CA LYS A 102 -12.39 -37.10 -6.70
C LYS A 102 -13.79 -37.72 -6.77
N GLU A 103 -14.77 -36.98 -7.26
CA GLU A 103 -16.16 -37.41 -7.37
C GLU A 103 -16.46 -38.16 -8.69
N PHE A 104 -15.48 -38.29 -9.59
CA PHE A 104 -15.57 -39.09 -10.80
C PHE A 104 -15.01 -40.49 -10.54
N SER A 105 -15.64 -41.52 -11.09
CA SER A 105 -15.04 -42.88 -11.12
C SER A 105 -13.68 -42.83 -11.85
N GLY A 106 -12.77 -43.77 -11.59
CA GLY A 106 -11.46 -43.82 -12.26
C GLY A 106 -11.58 -43.73 -13.79
N GLU A 107 -12.54 -44.46 -14.37
CA GLU A 107 -12.86 -44.43 -15.80
C GLU A 107 -13.38 -43.06 -16.28
N GLU A 108 -14.23 -42.40 -15.49
CA GLU A 108 -14.79 -41.08 -15.82
C GLU A 108 -13.70 -40.00 -15.82
N ALA A 109 -12.78 -40.05 -14.87
CA ALA A 109 -11.66 -39.12 -14.77
C ALA A 109 -10.71 -39.27 -15.96
N GLU A 110 -10.43 -40.49 -16.41
CA GLU A 110 -9.60 -40.75 -17.59
C GLU A 110 -10.24 -40.23 -18.89
N ILE A 111 -11.54 -40.45 -19.07
CA ILE A 111 -12.28 -39.91 -20.22
C ILE A 111 -12.24 -38.38 -20.23
N LEU A 112 -12.49 -37.73 -19.08
CA LEU A 112 -12.43 -36.27 -18.98
C LEU A 112 -11.03 -35.71 -19.21
N LYS A 113 -9.99 -36.39 -18.73
CA LYS A 113 -8.59 -36.04 -18.98
C LYS A 113 -8.28 -36.10 -20.48
N TYR A 114 -8.71 -37.16 -21.15
CA TYR A 114 -8.51 -37.32 -22.59
C TYR A 114 -9.24 -36.24 -23.41
N ILE A 115 -10.49 -35.92 -23.08
CA ILE A 115 -11.24 -34.86 -23.75
C ILE A 115 -10.55 -33.50 -23.56
N ARG A 116 -10.01 -33.23 -22.36
CA ARG A 116 -9.26 -31.99 -22.09
C ARG A 116 -7.94 -31.92 -22.88
N GLU A 117 -7.20 -33.02 -22.99
CA GLU A 117 -5.96 -33.08 -23.78
C GLU A 117 -6.18 -32.86 -25.27
N ARG A 118 -7.37 -33.23 -25.80
CA ARG A 118 -7.75 -33.04 -27.20
C ARG A 118 -8.40 -31.69 -27.49
N GLY A 119 -8.30 -30.73 -26.57
CA GLY A 119 -8.84 -29.38 -26.75
C GLY A 119 -10.32 -29.22 -26.41
N GLY A 120 -10.87 -30.13 -25.59
CA GLY A 120 -12.21 -30.01 -25.02
C GLY A 120 -13.34 -30.53 -25.90
N ARG A 121 -13.04 -31.13 -27.06
CA ARG A 121 -14.01 -31.71 -28.00
C ARG A 121 -13.48 -33.00 -28.59
N VAL A 122 -14.28 -34.07 -28.57
CA VAL A 122 -13.87 -35.39 -29.06
C VAL A 122 -15.07 -36.12 -29.67
N LEU A 123 -14.86 -36.86 -30.75
CA LEU A 123 -15.88 -37.74 -31.34
C LEU A 123 -16.10 -38.98 -30.46
N GLU A 124 -17.35 -39.45 -30.36
CA GLU A 124 -17.67 -40.70 -29.65
C GLU A 124 -16.90 -41.90 -30.24
N ALA A 125 -16.60 -41.87 -31.53
CA ALA A 125 -15.76 -42.86 -32.19
C ALA A 125 -14.31 -42.83 -31.66
N GLU A 126 -13.71 -41.65 -31.51
CA GLU A 126 -12.35 -41.51 -30.96
C GLU A 126 -12.27 -41.98 -29.50
N LEU A 127 -13.30 -41.71 -28.69
CA LEU A 127 -13.38 -42.26 -27.33
C LEU A 127 -13.42 -43.79 -27.33
N ARG A 128 -14.10 -44.39 -28.30
CA ARG A 128 -14.18 -45.85 -28.41
C ARG A 128 -12.87 -46.49 -28.83
N GLU A 129 -12.11 -45.84 -29.71
CA GLU A 129 -10.78 -46.29 -30.10
C GLU A 129 -9.77 -46.18 -28.95
N ARG A 130 -9.85 -45.10 -28.16
CA ARG A 130 -8.92 -44.88 -27.05
C ARG A 130 -9.18 -45.79 -25.85
N PHE A 131 -10.43 -46.16 -25.61
CA PHE A 131 -10.84 -46.97 -24.46
C PHE A 131 -11.47 -48.30 -24.91
N PRO A 132 -10.70 -49.22 -25.54
CA PRO A 132 -11.23 -50.47 -26.09
C PRO A 132 -11.72 -51.44 -25.02
N HIS A 133 -11.28 -51.27 -23.77
CA HIS A 133 -11.71 -52.08 -22.63
C HIS A 133 -13.14 -51.76 -22.15
N ILE A 134 -13.73 -50.65 -22.59
CA ILE A 134 -15.08 -50.24 -22.20
C ILE A 134 -16.08 -50.63 -23.29
N PRO A 135 -17.10 -51.47 -22.99
CA PRO A 135 -18.15 -51.81 -23.93
C PRO A 135 -18.94 -50.57 -24.41
N ARG A 136 -19.47 -50.62 -25.64
CA ARG A 136 -20.17 -49.49 -26.28
C ARG A 136 -21.35 -48.94 -25.45
N THR A 137 -22.15 -49.81 -24.85
CA THR A 137 -23.30 -49.43 -24.00
C THR A 137 -22.85 -48.82 -22.67
N SER A 138 -21.76 -49.32 -22.08
CA SER A 138 -21.14 -48.77 -20.87
C SER A 138 -20.55 -47.38 -21.12
N MET A 139 -19.85 -47.18 -22.24
CA MET A 139 -19.33 -45.87 -22.66
C MET A 139 -20.47 -44.84 -22.79
N TRP A 140 -21.57 -45.23 -23.44
CA TRP A 140 -22.73 -44.35 -23.57
C TRP A 140 -23.35 -44.00 -22.22
N ARG A 141 -23.44 -44.97 -21.29
CA ARG A 141 -23.90 -44.72 -19.91
C ARG A 141 -22.99 -43.76 -19.16
N LEU A 142 -21.67 -43.86 -19.33
CA LEU A 142 -20.70 -42.93 -18.73
C LEU A 142 -20.85 -41.51 -19.29
N ILE A 143 -20.91 -41.37 -20.61
CA ILE A 143 -21.11 -40.06 -21.28
C ILE A 143 -22.42 -39.41 -20.81
N ARG A 144 -23.53 -40.16 -20.79
CA ARG A 144 -24.82 -39.65 -20.30
C ARG A 144 -24.80 -39.26 -18.83
N ARG A 145 -24.02 -39.97 -17.99
CA ARG A 145 -23.87 -39.61 -16.58
C ARG A 145 -23.07 -38.31 -16.42
N LEU A 146 -21.98 -38.15 -17.17
CA LEU A 146 -21.19 -36.92 -17.21
C LEU A 146 -22.01 -35.72 -17.73
N GLU A 147 -22.86 -35.95 -18.73
CA GLU A 147 -23.78 -34.96 -19.27
C GLU A 147 -24.83 -34.54 -18.23
N LYS A 148 -25.43 -35.51 -17.52
CA LYS A 148 -26.39 -35.25 -16.43
C LYS A 148 -25.76 -34.46 -15.28
N ARG A 149 -24.46 -34.64 -15.02
CA ARG A 149 -23.68 -33.86 -14.04
C ARG A 149 -23.28 -32.47 -14.55
N GLY A 150 -23.59 -32.14 -15.81
CA GLY A 150 -23.29 -30.84 -16.43
C GLY A 150 -21.82 -30.65 -16.79
N VAL A 151 -21.04 -31.73 -16.90
CA VAL A 151 -19.59 -31.69 -17.15
C VAL A 151 -19.27 -31.72 -18.65
N VAL A 152 -20.10 -32.42 -19.42
CA VAL A 152 -19.98 -32.55 -20.87
C VAL A 152 -21.31 -32.26 -21.56
N GLN A 153 -21.27 -31.91 -22.84
CA GLN A 153 -22.42 -31.75 -23.71
C GLN A 153 -22.25 -32.68 -24.92
N VAL A 154 -23.30 -33.44 -25.28
CA VAL A 154 -23.30 -34.26 -26.49
C VAL A 154 -24.03 -33.51 -27.61
N ARG A 155 -23.35 -33.28 -28.74
CA ARG A 155 -23.93 -32.69 -29.95
C ARG A 155 -23.82 -33.67 -31.10
N LYS A 156 -24.86 -33.79 -31.91
CA LYS A 156 -24.81 -34.60 -33.13
C LYS A 156 -24.26 -33.73 -34.27
N VAL A 157 -23.13 -34.11 -34.84
CA VAL A 157 -22.50 -33.43 -35.97
C VAL A 157 -22.43 -34.43 -37.12
N GLY A 158 -23.32 -34.25 -38.11
CA GLY A 158 -23.49 -35.19 -39.22
C GLY A 158 -24.00 -36.57 -38.77
N LEU A 159 -23.21 -37.62 -39.05
CA LEU A 159 -23.52 -39.01 -38.69
C LEU A 159 -22.90 -39.44 -37.34
N GLN A 160 -22.17 -38.55 -36.66
CA GLN A 160 -21.44 -38.88 -35.45
C GLN A 160 -21.85 -38.00 -34.27
N ASN A 161 -21.66 -38.52 -33.07
CA ASN A 161 -21.84 -37.77 -31.84
C ASN A 161 -20.50 -37.16 -31.42
N VAL A 162 -20.49 -35.87 -31.13
CA VAL A 162 -19.37 -35.12 -30.56
C VAL A 162 -19.66 -34.88 -29.09
N VAL A 163 -18.67 -35.14 -28.24
CA VAL A 163 -18.70 -34.88 -26.81
C VAL A 163 -17.78 -33.69 -26.53
N GLU A 164 -18.34 -32.63 -25.96
CA GLU A 164 -17.61 -31.39 -25.64
C GLU A 164 -17.63 -31.14 -24.12
N LEU A 165 -16.53 -30.64 -23.56
CA LEU A 165 -16.48 -30.17 -22.17
C LEU A 165 -17.26 -28.87 -22.02
N LYS A 166 -18.02 -28.73 -20.93
CA LYS A 166 -18.75 -27.52 -20.58
C LYS A 166 -17.91 -26.58 -19.71
#